data_AF-A0AAV2IPV8-F1
#
_entry.id   AF-A0AAV2IPV8-F1
#
_cell.length_a   1.000
_cell.length_b   1.000
_cell.length_c   1.000
_cell.angle_alpha   90.00
_cell.angle_beta   90.00
_cell.angle_gamma   90.00
#
_symmetry.space_group_name_H-M   'P 1'
#
loop_
_entity.id
_entity.type
_entity.pdbx_description
1 polymer ?
#
loop_
_entity_poly.entity_id
_entity_poly.type
_entity_poly.pdbx_seq_one_letter_code
_entity_poly.pdbx_strand_id
1 'polypeptide(L)'
;MDAAAMVSLARNWTSVPAQHICEIRSPDHNSRTIPMNGRVSVLLNTDGCDGTVNHVKYLEHVQARITMTSSKRGEIRIFLSSPSLTRSTLLARRGKDVSREGFNNWAFMTTHNWGEGPKGDWTLEIENGISSCE
;
A
#
# COMPACT_ATOMS: atom_id res chain seq x y z
N MET A 1 -21.51 -9.88 -3.44
CA MET A 1 -21.17 -10.42 -4.77
C MET A 1 -22.46 -10.63 -5.53
N ASP A 2 -22.51 -10.23 -6.80
CA ASP A 2 -23.70 -10.39 -7.65
C ASP A 2 -23.38 -11.36 -8.80
N ALA A 3 -23.92 -12.58 -8.72
CA ALA A 3 -23.65 -13.63 -9.71
C ALA A 3 -24.20 -13.30 -11.10
N ALA A 4 -25.38 -12.67 -11.17
CA ALA A 4 -26.03 -12.35 -12.44
C ALA A 4 -25.27 -11.24 -13.17
N ALA A 5 -24.84 -10.20 -12.44
CA ALA A 5 -24.04 -9.11 -13.01
C ALA A 5 -22.68 -9.60 -13.51
N MET A 6 -21.99 -10.47 -12.76
CA MET A 6 -20.70 -11.02 -13.18
C MET A 6 -20.81 -11.82 -14.48
N VAL A 7 -21.79 -12.73 -14.60
CA VAL A 7 -21.97 -13.53 -15.83
C VAL A 7 -22.37 -12.65 -17.02
N SER A 8 -23.23 -11.65 -16.77
CA SER A 8 -23.66 -10.72 -17.81
C SER A 8 -22.48 -9.90 -18.35
N LEU A 9 -21.60 -9.40 -17.48
CA LEU A 9 -20.39 -8.68 -17.87
C LEU A 9 -19.38 -9.61 -18.59
N ALA A 10 -19.17 -10.82 -18.08
CA ALA A 10 -18.21 -11.78 -18.62
C ALA A 10 -18.47 -12.15 -20.09
N ARG A 11 -19.74 -12.16 -20.52
CA ARG A 11 -20.12 -12.47 -21.91
C ARG A 11 -19.56 -11.49 -22.94
N ASN A 12 -19.37 -10.23 -22.55
CA ASN A 12 -18.87 -9.16 -23.41
C ASN A 12 -17.49 -8.64 -22.94
N TRP A 13 -16.81 -9.39 -22.08
CA TRP A 13 -15.54 -8.95 -21.50
C TRP A 13 -14.39 -9.13 -22.48
N THR A 14 -13.70 -8.04 -22.78
CA THR A 14 -12.46 -8.07 -23.54
C THR A 14 -11.29 -8.38 -22.61
N SER A 15 -10.46 -9.36 -22.96
CA SER A 15 -9.26 -9.69 -22.21
C SER A 15 -8.37 -8.46 -22.02
N VAL A 16 -7.86 -8.29 -20.81
CA VAL A 16 -6.92 -7.22 -20.50
C VAL A 16 -5.56 -7.49 -21.16
N PRO A 17 -4.76 -6.44 -21.40
CA PRO A 17 -3.36 -6.57 -21.81
C PRO A 17 -2.51 -7.38 -20.83
N ALA A 18 -1.27 -7.66 -21.22
CA ALA A 18 -0.31 -8.35 -20.35
C ALA A 18 -0.10 -7.58 -19.04
N GLN A 19 0.05 -8.34 -17.95
CA GLN A 19 0.38 -7.79 -16.65
C GLN A 19 1.81 -7.24 -16.66
N HIS A 20 1.99 -6.04 -16.09
CA HIS A 20 3.29 -5.42 -15.86
C HIS A 20 3.53 -5.20 -14.37
N ILE A 21 4.79 -5.28 -13.93
CA ILE A 21 5.19 -5.03 -12.54
C ILE A 21 6.25 -3.93 -12.54
N CYS A 22 5.90 -2.78 -11.97
CA CYS A 22 6.84 -1.69 -11.72
C CYS A 22 7.28 -1.76 -10.25
N GLU A 23 8.57 -2.04 -10.02
CA GLU A 23 9.16 -2.05 -8.68
C GLU A 23 9.94 -0.77 -8.42
N ILE A 24 9.70 -0.16 -7.26
CA ILE A 24 10.30 1.11 -6.88
C ILE A 24 10.81 0.98 -5.47
N ARG A 25 12.01 1.51 -5.23
CA ARG A 25 12.61 1.57 -3.90
C ARG A 25 12.48 2.99 -3.38
N SER A 26 12.23 3.11 -2.08
CA SER A 26 12.34 4.39 -1.40
C SER A 26 13.75 4.95 -1.65
N PRO A 27 13.88 6.20 -2.14
CA PRO A 27 15.18 6.86 -2.28
C PRO A 27 15.82 7.15 -0.92
N ASP A 28 15.02 7.18 0.16
CA ASP A 28 15.52 7.27 1.52
C ASP A 28 15.93 5.87 2.01
N HIS A 29 17.24 5.65 2.11
CA HIS A 29 17.85 4.43 2.64
C HIS A 29 18.03 4.46 4.16
N ASN A 30 17.73 5.58 4.83
CA ASN A 30 17.91 5.69 6.26
C ASN A 30 16.74 5.07 7.02
N SER A 31 17.06 4.35 8.09
CA SER A 31 16.06 3.87 9.02
C SER A 31 15.38 5.05 9.72
N ARG A 32 14.06 5.16 9.58
CA ARG A 32 13.26 6.14 10.31
C ARG A 32 12.76 5.56 11.62
N THR A 33 12.97 6.28 12.71
CA THR A 33 12.40 5.92 14.02
C THR A 33 10.99 6.49 14.15
N ILE A 34 10.04 5.64 14.48
CA ILE A 34 8.65 6.05 14.74
C ILE A 34 8.52 6.30 16.24
N PRO A 35 8.30 7.54 16.69
CA PRO A 35 8.14 7.83 18.10
C PRO A 35 6.89 7.13 18.66
N MET A 36 6.94 6.78 19.95
CA MET A 36 5.76 6.26 20.65
C MET A 36 4.66 7.33 20.66
N ASN A 37 3.43 6.94 20.35
CA ASN A 37 2.28 7.83 20.17
C ASN A 37 2.50 8.90 19.08
N GLY A 38 3.28 8.57 18.05
CA GLY A 38 3.50 9.45 16.91
C GLY A 38 3.38 8.72 15.59
N ARG A 39 3.71 9.46 14.53
CA ARG A 39 3.60 9.00 13.15
C ARG A 39 4.80 9.42 12.33
N VAL A 40 5.05 8.68 11.26
CA VAL A 40 5.97 9.05 10.19
C VAL A 40 5.25 8.97 8.85
N SER A 41 5.58 9.89 7.95
CA SER A 41 5.12 9.88 6.57
C SER A 41 6.32 9.80 5.63
N VAL A 42 6.24 8.91 4.66
CA VAL A 42 7.24 8.73 3.61
C VAL A 42 6.56 9.06 2.28
N LEU A 43 7.10 10.04 1.58
CA LEU A 43 6.67 10.44 0.25
C LEU A 43 7.54 9.71 -0.78
N LEU A 44 6.91 9.10 -1.78
CA LEU A 44 7.57 8.47 -2.91
C LEU A 44 6.95 8.99 -4.20
N ASN A 45 7.76 9.63 -5.03
CA ASN A 45 7.35 10.03 -6.37
C ASN A 45 7.70 8.92 -7.37
N THR A 46 6.78 8.61 -8.29
CA THR A 46 6.99 7.64 -9.36
C THR A 46 6.42 8.11 -10.68
N ASP A 47 7.06 7.70 -11.77
CA ASP A 47 6.56 7.81 -13.14
C ASP A 47 5.75 6.58 -13.60
N GLY A 48 5.64 5.53 -12.78
CA GLY A 48 5.04 4.26 -13.17
C GLY A 48 5.90 3.42 -14.12
N CYS A 49 7.23 3.55 -14.05
CA CYS A 49 8.19 2.90 -14.95
C CYS A 49 7.97 3.29 -16.41
N ASP A 50 7.57 4.54 -16.64
CA ASP A 50 7.31 5.12 -17.96
C ASP A 50 8.54 4.95 -18.89
N GLY A 51 8.28 4.64 -20.16
CA GLY A 51 9.33 4.37 -21.15
C GLY A 51 10.07 3.02 -21.02
N THR A 52 9.66 2.14 -20.11
CA THR A 52 10.24 0.78 -19.95
C THR A 52 9.26 -0.33 -20.30
N VAL A 53 9.76 -1.57 -20.43
CA VAL A 53 8.92 -2.78 -20.63
C VAL A 53 7.97 -3.09 -19.46
N ASN A 54 8.21 -2.47 -18.30
CA ASN A 54 7.44 -2.64 -17.07
C ASN A 54 6.50 -1.46 -16.80
N HIS A 55 6.25 -0.62 -17.81
CA HIS A 55 5.34 0.51 -17.67
C HIS A 55 3.95 0.04 -17.26
N VAL A 56 3.47 0.56 -16.12
CA VAL A 56 2.12 0.30 -15.64
C VAL A 56 1.23 1.48 -16.03
N LYS A 57 0.23 1.21 -16.86
CA LYS A 57 -0.71 2.25 -17.34
C LYS A 57 -1.87 2.47 -16.36
N TYR A 58 -2.40 1.39 -15.82
CA TYR A 58 -3.48 1.37 -14.83
C TYR A 58 -3.16 0.32 -13.78
N LEU A 59 -3.47 0.65 -12.53
CA LEU A 59 -3.19 -0.20 -11.39
C LEU A 59 -4.20 -1.35 -11.27
N GLU A 60 -3.72 -2.47 -10.73
CA GLU A 60 -4.55 -3.60 -10.32
C GLU A 60 -4.33 -3.84 -8.81
N HIS A 61 -3.14 -4.33 -8.48
CA HIS A 61 -2.69 -4.56 -7.12
C HIS A 61 -1.54 -3.62 -6.80
N VAL A 62 -1.54 -3.03 -5.60
CA VAL A 62 -0.42 -2.22 -5.10
C VAL A 62 0.15 -2.88 -3.85
N GLN A 63 1.47 -3.04 -3.80
CA GLN A 63 2.16 -3.62 -2.65
C GLN A 63 3.12 -2.62 -2.01
N ALA A 64 3.01 -2.44 -0.69
CA ALA A 64 4.02 -1.78 0.12
C ALA A 64 4.82 -2.85 0.87
N ARG A 65 6.07 -3.06 0.45
CA ARG A 65 7.00 -4.00 1.10
C ARG A 65 7.75 -3.27 2.20
N ILE A 66 7.50 -3.67 3.45
CA ILE A 66 7.98 -2.94 4.63
C ILE A 66 8.80 -3.86 5.52
N THR A 67 9.97 -3.35 5.94
CA THR A 67 10.79 -3.93 7.00
C THR A 67 10.82 -2.94 8.16
N MET A 68 10.37 -3.36 9.35
CA MET A 68 10.43 -2.56 10.57
C MET A 68 10.57 -3.44 11.80
N THR A 69 11.17 -2.90 12.85
CA THR A 69 11.14 -3.47 14.21
C THR A 69 10.09 -2.74 15.06
N SER A 70 9.41 -3.46 15.96
CA SER A 70 8.45 -2.84 16.89
C SER A 70 8.47 -3.55 18.25
N SER A 71 8.29 -2.79 19.33
CA SER A 71 8.13 -3.34 20.69
C SER A 71 6.74 -3.96 20.92
N LYS A 72 5.73 -3.54 20.16
CA LYS A 72 4.37 -4.09 20.19
C LYS A 72 3.71 -3.91 18.83
N ARG A 73 3.82 -4.93 17.97
CA ARG A 73 3.39 -4.89 16.57
C ARG A 73 1.91 -4.53 16.39
N GLY A 74 1.05 -4.89 17.34
CA GLY A 74 -0.39 -4.60 17.30
C GLY A 74 -0.78 -3.12 17.41
N GLU A 75 0.13 -2.25 17.87
CA GLU A 75 -0.10 -0.80 17.93
C GLU A 75 0.28 -0.07 16.65
N ILE A 76 0.87 -0.79 15.69
CA ILE A 76 1.25 -0.22 14.39
C ILE A 76 0.02 -0.13 13.49
N ARG A 77 -0.17 1.03 12.88
CA ARG A 77 -1.15 1.25 11.81
C ARG A 77 -0.42 1.73 10.57
N ILE A 78 -0.82 1.23 9.41
CA ILE A 78 -0.17 1.56 8.14
C ILE A 78 -1.23 1.99 7.15
N PHE A 79 -1.03 3.14 6.53
CA PHE A 79 -1.88 3.70 5.50
C PHE A 79 -1.06 4.01 4.26
N LEU A 80 -1.67 3.83 3.10
CA LEU A 80 -1.10 4.18 1.81
C LEU A 80 -2.09 5.08 1.06
N SER A 81 -1.64 6.25 0.64
CA SER A 81 -2.42 7.17 -0.19
C SER A 81 -1.82 7.23 -1.59
N SER A 82 -2.66 7.08 -2.61
CA SER A 82 -2.26 7.19 -4.01
C SER A 82 -2.23 8.64 -4.51
N PRO A 83 -1.67 8.90 -5.71
CA PRO A 83 -1.71 10.21 -6.35
C PRO A 83 -3.15 10.70 -6.60
N SER A 84 -4.12 9.79 -6.75
CA SER A 84 -5.54 10.11 -6.88
C SER A 84 -6.26 10.28 -5.53
N LEU A 85 -5.51 10.38 -4.43
CA LEU A 85 -5.99 10.60 -3.06
C LEU A 85 -6.79 9.44 -2.45
N THR A 86 -6.77 8.26 -3.08
CA THR A 86 -7.39 7.06 -2.49
C THR A 86 -6.53 6.55 -1.34
N ARG A 87 -7.07 6.60 -0.12
CA ARG A 87 -6.42 6.13 1.10
C ARG A 87 -6.79 4.68 1.41
N SER A 88 -5.79 3.81 1.44
CA SER A 88 -5.89 2.40 1.82
C SER A 88 -5.38 2.17 3.24
N THR A 89 -6.13 1.43 4.05
CA THR A 89 -5.61 0.91 5.33
C THR A 89 -4.91 -0.42 5.06
N LEU A 90 -3.58 -0.42 5.09
CA LEU A 90 -2.76 -1.61 4.86
C LEU A 90 -2.66 -2.48 6.12
N LEU A 91 -2.64 -1.84 7.28
CA LEU A 91 -2.63 -2.52 8.57
C LEU A 91 -3.46 -1.71 9.57
N ALA A 92 -4.54 -2.31 10.06
CA ALA A 92 -5.31 -1.77 11.17
C ALA A 92 -4.68 -2.16 12.53
N ARG A 93 -5.05 -1.44 13.58
CA ARG A 93 -4.65 -1.76 14.95
C ARG A 93 -5.14 -3.16 15.33
N ARG A 94 -4.27 -3.96 15.93
CA ARG A 94 -4.58 -5.32 16.41
C ARG A 94 -4.25 -5.43 17.89
N GLY A 95 -5.19 -5.06 18.76
CA GLY A 95 -4.94 -4.97 20.21
C GLY A 95 -4.44 -6.25 20.89
N LYS A 96 -4.72 -7.42 20.30
CA LYS A 96 -4.24 -8.73 20.79
C LYS A 96 -2.83 -9.10 20.32
N ASP A 97 -2.28 -8.39 19.34
CA ASP A 97 -0.95 -8.67 18.80
C ASP A 97 0.13 -7.97 19.63
N VAL A 98 0.66 -8.71 20.61
CA VAL A 98 1.73 -8.24 21.51
C VAL A 98 3.13 -8.65 21.03
N SER A 99 3.26 -9.13 19.78
CA SER A 99 4.54 -9.58 19.23
C SER A 99 5.57 -8.44 19.10
N ARG A 100 6.84 -8.81 19.27
CA ARG A 100 8.02 -7.96 19.09
C ARG A 100 8.74 -8.19 17.75
N GLU A 101 8.25 -9.12 16.93
CA GLU A 101 8.93 -9.56 15.69
C GLU A 101 8.86 -8.52 14.56
N GLY A 102 8.11 -7.42 14.73
CA GLY A 102 7.97 -6.38 13.71
C GLY A 102 7.46 -6.93 12.37
N PHE A 103 8.00 -6.40 11.27
CA PHE A 103 7.76 -6.87 9.91
C PHE A 103 9.11 -7.02 9.19
N ASN A 104 9.30 -8.12 8.47
CA ASN A 104 10.50 -8.34 7.66
C ASN A 104 10.11 -8.54 6.20
N ASN A 105 10.39 -7.56 5.35
CA ASN A 105 10.05 -7.57 3.93
C ASN A 105 8.59 -7.99 3.66
N TRP A 106 7.67 -7.53 4.52
CA TRP A 106 6.27 -7.93 4.47
C TRP A 106 5.54 -7.13 3.40
N ALA A 107 4.91 -7.81 2.45
CA ALA A 107 4.17 -7.19 1.35
C ALA A 107 2.72 -6.94 1.75
N PHE A 108 2.43 -5.74 2.25
CA PHE A 108 1.04 -5.31 2.45
C PHE A 108 0.44 -4.94 1.09
N MET A 109 -0.78 -5.39 0.81
CA MET A 109 -1.41 -5.24 -0.49
C MET A 109 -2.77 -4.55 -0.39
N THR A 110 -3.11 -3.73 -1.37
CA THR A 110 -4.44 -3.11 -1.55
C THR A 110 -4.93 -3.25 -2.99
N THR A 111 -6.24 -3.38 -3.15
CA THR A 111 -6.96 -3.32 -4.43
C THR A 111 -7.80 -2.04 -4.56
N HIS A 112 -7.73 -1.11 -3.60
CA HIS A 112 -8.57 0.09 -3.61
C HIS A 112 -8.22 1.04 -4.76
N ASN A 113 -7.00 0.93 -5.30
CA ASN A 113 -6.48 1.77 -6.37
C ASN A 113 -6.72 1.19 -7.78
N TRP A 114 -7.54 0.15 -7.91
CA TRP A 114 -7.74 -0.54 -9.19
C TRP A 114 -8.27 0.43 -10.25
N GLY A 115 -7.55 0.52 -11.38
CA GLY A 115 -7.87 1.41 -12.50
C GLY A 115 -7.25 2.82 -12.41
N GLU A 116 -6.66 3.21 -11.28
CA GLU A 116 -5.95 4.49 -11.16
C GLU A 116 -4.62 4.47 -11.93
N GLY A 117 -4.12 5.65 -12.31
CA GLY A 117 -2.76 5.80 -12.84
C GLY A 117 -1.73 5.76 -11.72
N PRO A 118 -0.58 5.06 -11.89
CA PRO A 118 0.44 4.98 -10.84
C PRO A 118 1.29 6.24 -10.68
N LYS A 119 1.33 7.11 -11.69
CA LYS A 119 2.23 8.27 -11.76
C LYS A 119 1.84 9.36 -10.76
N GLY A 120 2.84 9.85 -10.02
CA GLY A 120 2.70 10.94 -9.06
C GLY A 120 3.22 10.56 -7.67
N ASP A 121 2.71 11.27 -6.67
CA ASP A 121 3.14 11.16 -5.29
C ASP A 121 2.33 10.12 -4.52
N TRP A 122 3.04 9.13 -3.98
CA TRP A 122 2.52 8.16 -3.03
C TRP A 122 2.95 8.52 -1.63
N THR A 123 2.03 8.41 -0.67
CA THR A 123 2.34 8.68 0.73
C THR A 123 2.08 7.44 1.58
N LEU A 124 3.14 6.91 2.19
CA LEU A 124 3.06 5.85 3.20
C LEU A 124 3.09 6.49 4.59
N GLU A 125 2.03 6.30 5.36
CA GLU A 125 1.92 6.78 6.74
C GLU A 125 1.95 5.59 7.70
N ILE A 126 2.82 5.67 8.71
CA ILE A 126 2.92 4.65 9.75
C ILE A 126 2.75 5.32 11.10
N GLU A 127 1.82 4.83 11.90
CA GLU A 127 1.52 5.30 13.24
C GLU A 127 1.89 4.24 14.28
N ASN A 128 2.30 4.67 15.47
CA ASN A 128 2.60 3.78 16.59
C ASN A 128 1.84 4.24 17.84
N GLY A 129 0.79 3.53 18.24
CA GLY A 129 0.12 3.78 19.51
C GLY A 129 -0.70 5.07 19.58
N ILE A 130 -0.94 5.75 18.45
CA ILE A 130 -1.88 6.88 18.40
C ILE A 130 -3.28 6.32 18.69
N SER A 131 -3.73 6.47 19.94
CA SER A 131 -5.13 6.32 20.30
C SER A 131 -5.87 7.51 19.71
N SER A 132 -6.83 7.27 18.81
CA SER A 132 -7.93 8.20 18.69
C SER A 132 -8.64 8.19 20.05
N CYS A 133 -8.52 9.26 20.81
CA CYS A 133 -9.50 9.52 21.86
C CYS A 133 -10.83 9.76 21.13
N GLU A 134 -11.68 8.73 21.10
CA GLU A 134 -13.11 8.83 20.80
C GLU A 134 -13.87 8.15 21.94
#